data_AF-C1BEZ5-F1
#
_entry.id   AF-C1BEZ5-F1
#
_cell.length_a   1.000
_cell.length_b   1.000
_cell.length_c   1.000
_cell.angle_alpha   90.00
_cell.angle_beta   90.00
_cell.angle_gamma   90.00
#
_symmetry.space_group_name_H-M   'P 1'
#
loop_
_entity.id
_entity.type
_entity.pdbx_description
1 polymer ?
#
loop_
_entity_poly.entity_id
_entity_poly.type
_entity_poly.pdbx_seq_one_letter_code
_entity_poly.pdbx_strand_id
1 'polypeptide(L)'
;MNVQHEVSLLVGEIQRLGSKNADGQTCVKFGVLFNDDRCANIFEALVGTLRAAKRKKIIAFEGELLLQGVHDNVDITLLQE
;
A
#
# COMPACT_ATOMS: atom_id res chain seq x y z
N MET A 1 -12.35 2.23 -14.23
CA MET A 1 -11.35 1.52 -13.40
C MET A 1 -12.07 0.65 -12.39
N ASN A 2 -11.66 -0.62 -12.24
CA ASN A 2 -12.26 -1.51 -11.25
C ASN A 2 -11.40 -1.49 -9.99
N VAL A 3 -11.86 -0.79 -8.96
CA VAL A 3 -11.15 -0.63 -7.67
C VAL A 3 -10.75 -1.98 -7.06
N GLN A 4 -11.50 -3.05 -7.32
CA GLN A 4 -11.11 -4.40 -6.88
C GLN A 4 -9.82 -4.89 -7.51
N HIS A 5 -9.64 -4.66 -8.81
CA HIS A 5 -8.44 -5.10 -9.53
C HIS A 5 -7.20 -4.33 -9.05
N GLU A 6 -7.31 -3.01 -8.86
CA GLU A 6 -6.22 -2.20 -8.32
C GLU A 6 -5.81 -2.62 -6.91
N VAL A 7 -6.80 -2.97 -6.06
CA VAL A 7 -6.49 -3.49 -4.72
C VAL A 7 -5.72 -4.82 -4.80
N SER A 8 -6.07 -5.73 -5.72
CA SER A 8 -5.29 -6.96 -5.91
C SER A 8 -3.87 -6.70 -6.41
N LEU A 9 -3.69 -5.74 -7.32
CA LEU A 9 -2.35 -5.31 -7.76
C LEU A 9 -1.55 -4.73 -6.59
N LEU A 10 -2.19 -3.92 -5.75
CA LEU A 10 -1.56 -3.32 -4.57
C LEU A 10 -1.06 -4.38 -3.59
N VAL A 11 -1.84 -5.43 -3.33
CA VAL A 11 -1.41 -6.56 -2.48
C VAL A 11 -0.14 -7.20 -3.05
N GLY A 12 -0.11 -7.46 -4.36
CA GLY A 12 1.07 -8.01 -5.03
C GLY A 12 2.31 -7.12 -4.94
N GLU A 13 2.14 -5.80 -5.08
CA GLU A 13 3.26 -4.85 -4.95
C GLU A 13 3.74 -4.72 -3.49
N ILE A 14 2.83 -4.77 -2.51
CA ILE A 14 3.20 -4.81 -1.09
C ILE A 14 3.99 -6.09 -0.77
N GLN A 15 3.62 -7.24 -1.34
CA GLN A 15 4.39 -8.49 -1.19
C GLN A 15 5.75 -8.44 -1.90
N ARG A 16 5.85 -7.75 -3.04
CA ARG A 16 7.09 -7.62 -3.81
C ARG A 16 8.10 -6.67 -3.14
N LEU A 17 7.63 -5.54 -2.64
CA LEU A 17 8.45 -4.46 -2.09
C LEU A 17 8.58 -4.52 -0.57
N GLY A 18 7.60 -5.12 0.09
CA GLY A 18 7.55 -5.25 1.53
C GLY A 18 8.38 -6.40 2.06
N SER A 19 8.46 -6.46 3.38
CA SER A 19 9.14 -7.52 4.13
C SER A 19 8.24 -7.96 5.28
N LYS A 20 8.45 -9.18 5.78
CA LYS A 20 7.70 -9.65 6.95
C LYS A 20 8.15 -8.93 8.21
N ASN A 21 7.21 -8.41 8.97
CA ASN A 21 7.43 -7.87 10.30
C ASN A 21 7.56 -8.99 11.35
N ALA A 22 7.76 -8.60 12.62
CA ALA A 22 7.87 -9.54 13.73
C ALA A 22 6.63 -10.42 13.95
N ASP A 23 5.45 -9.93 13.56
CA ASP A 23 4.18 -10.66 13.59
C ASP A 23 3.96 -11.56 12.36
N GLY A 24 4.91 -11.59 11.42
CA GLY A 24 4.83 -12.39 10.19
C GLY A 24 3.96 -11.78 9.09
N GLN A 25 3.44 -10.57 9.30
CA GLN A 25 2.67 -9.81 8.30
C GLN A 25 3.62 -9.05 7.37
N THR A 26 3.25 -8.94 6.09
CA THR A 26 4.02 -8.17 5.12
C THR A 26 3.80 -6.67 5.33
N CYS A 27 4.87 -5.90 5.53
CA CYS A 27 4.82 -4.45 5.64
C CYS A 27 5.78 -3.77 4.65
N VAL A 28 5.36 -2.64 4.10
CA VAL A 28 6.17 -1.81 3.21
C VAL A 28 5.97 -0.33 3.54
N LYS A 29 7.01 0.49 3.39
CA LYS A 29 6.91 1.93 3.63
C LYS A 29 6.13 2.62 2.50
N PHE A 30 5.30 3.58 2.85
CA PHE A 30 4.54 4.36 1.87
C PHE A 30 5.46 5.04 0.84
N GLY A 31 6.58 5.61 1.28
CA GLY A 31 7.56 6.23 0.39
C GLY A 31 8.16 5.25 -0.61
N VAL A 32 8.32 3.97 -0.22
CA VAL A 32 8.81 2.92 -1.13
C VAL A 32 7.77 2.58 -2.19
N LEU A 33 6.50 2.41 -1.81
CA LEU A 33 5.42 2.21 -2.78
C LEU A 33 5.25 3.41 -3.71
N PHE A 34 5.35 4.63 -3.18
CA PHE A 34 5.14 5.84 -3.95
C PHE A 34 6.30 6.13 -4.91
N ASN A 35 7.54 5.86 -4.49
CA ASN A 35 8.75 6.11 -5.27
C ASN A 35 9.13 4.93 -6.19
N ASP A 36 8.30 3.88 -6.25
CA ASP A 36 8.51 2.75 -7.15
C ASP A 36 7.93 3.04 -8.54
N ASP A 37 8.76 2.94 -9.57
CA ASP A 37 8.38 3.22 -10.97
C ASP A 37 7.23 2.34 -11.47
N ARG A 38 7.10 1.11 -10.98
CA ARG A 38 6.02 0.21 -11.38
C ARG A 38 4.71 0.67 -10.77
N CYS A 39 4.71 0.98 -9.47
CA CYS A 39 3.55 1.54 -8.77
C CYS A 39 3.07 2.85 -9.41
N ALA A 40 3.99 3.76 -9.75
CA ALA A 40 3.66 5.02 -10.42
C ALA A 40 3.04 4.82 -11.82
N ASN A 41 3.41 3.76 -12.53
CA ASN A 41 2.87 3.45 -13.85
C ASN A 41 1.55 2.68 -13.83
N ILE A 42 1.31 1.82 -12.83
CA ILE A 42 0.09 0.99 -12.76
C ILE A 42 -1.03 1.63 -11.95
N PHE A 43 -0.72 2.52 -11.00
CA PHE A 43 -1.71 3.20 -10.18
C PHE A 43 -1.84 4.66 -10.60
N GLU A 44 -3.00 5.02 -11.17
CA GLU A 44 -3.33 6.42 -11.46
C GLU A 44 -3.43 7.25 -10.17
N ALA A 45 -3.93 6.63 -9.09
CA ALA A 45 -4.05 7.26 -7.78
C ALA A 45 -3.75 6.27 -6.64
N LEU A 46 -2.46 6.04 -6.36
CA LEU A 46 -2.02 5.13 -5.30
C LEU A 46 -2.70 5.40 -3.94
N VAL A 47 -2.83 6.67 -3.54
CA VAL A 47 -3.49 7.06 -2.28
C VAL A 47 -4.98 6.67 -2.27
N GLY A 48 -5.65 6.76 -3.42
CA GLY A 48 -7.04 6.31 -3.57
C GLY A 48 -7.17 4.80 -3.39
N THR A 49 -6.28 4.04 -4.02
CA THR A 49 -6.23 2.57 -3.91
C THR A 49 -5.90 2.11 -2.49
N LEU A 50 -4.93 2.73 -1.83
CA LEU A 50 -4.61 2.50 -0.42
C LEU A 50 -5.83 2.76 0.49
N ARG A 51 -6.54 3.87 0.25
CA ARG A 51 -7.75 4.22 1.02
C ARG A 51 -8.86 3.19 0.81
N ALA A 52 -9.05 2.71 -0.41
CA ALA A 52 -10.02 1.66 -0.72
C ALA A 52 -9.66 0.32 -0.07
N ALA A 53 -8.38 -0.09 -0.13
CA ALA A 53 -7.88 -1.30 0.51
C ALA A 53 -8.02 -1.24 2.04
N LYS A 54 -7.73 -0.09 2.66
CA LYS A 54 -7.91 0.14 4.11
C LYS A 54 -9.38 0.05 4.52
N ARG A 55 -10.30 0.63 3.75
CA ARG A 55 -11.75 0.50 4.01
C ARG A 55 -12.25 -0.94 3.95
N LYS A 56 -11.62 -1.77 3.11
CA LYS A 56 -11.90 -3.21 3.00
C LYS A 56 -11.17 -4.05 4.05
N LYS A 57 -10.37 -3.44 4.93
CA LYS A 57 -9.54 -4.11 5.94
C LYS A 57 -8.51 -5.09 5.36
N ILE A 58 -8.06 -4.83 4.13
CA ILE A 58 -7.00 -5.62 3.48
C ILE A 58 -5.62 -5.12 3.91
N ILE A 59 -5.49 -3.82 4.17
CA ILE A 59 -4.28 -3.19 4.69
C ILE A 59 -4.57 -2.33 5.91
N ALA A 60 -3.54 -2.07 6.70
CA ALA A 60 -3.51 -1.09 7.78
C ALA A 60 -2.33 -0.13 7.61
N PHE A 61 -2.55 1.12 7.97
CA PHE A 61 -1.50 2.14 8.09
C PHE A 61 -1.96 3.24 9.05
N GLU A 62 -1.02 3.95 9.65
CA GLU A 62 -1.29 5.04 10.58
C GLU A 62 -1.75 6.32 9.84
N GLY A 63 -2.78 6.99 10.39
CA GLY A 63 -3.37 8.19 9.79
C GLY A 63 -4.54 7.93 8.83
N GLU A 64 -5.30 8.97 8.50
CA GLU A 64 -6.44 8.89 7.57
C GLU A 64 -6.07 9.11 6.10
N LEU A 65 -5.00 9.87 5.85
CA LEU A 65 -4.54 10.26 4.53
C LEU A 65 -3.00 10.28 4.51
N LEU A 66 -2.41 9.79 3.43
CA LEU A 66 -0.96 9.76 3.23
C LEU A 66 -0.58 10.83 2.20
N LEU A 67 0.39 11.64 2.57
CA LEU A 67 0.98 12.70 1.74
C LEU A 67 2.45 12.36 1.51
N GLN A 68 2.88 12.44 0.25
CA GLN A 68 4.28 12.27 -0.13
C GLN A 68 5.18 13.24 0.64
N GLY A 69 6.37 12.78 1.03
CA GLY A 69 7.35 13.52 1.82
C GLY A 69 7.08 13.45 3.32
N VAL A 70 5.84 13.69 3.75
CA VAL A 70 5.47 13.67 5.17
C VAL A 70 5.30 12.25 5.70
N HIS A 71 4.64 11.39 4.92
CA HIS A 71 4.26 10.05 5.34
C HIS A 71 5.14 8.95 4.74
N ASP A 72 6.27 9.30 4.13
CA ASP A 72 7.11 8.34 3.42
C ASP A 72 7.60 7.19 4.31
N ASN A 73 7.72 7.45 5.62
CA ASN A 73 8.15 6.47 6.60
C ASN A 73 7.03 5.63 7.22
N VAL A 74 5.76 5.92 6.90
CA VAL A 74 4.59 5.18 7.41
C VAL A 74 4.58 3.77 6.84
N ASP A 75 4.46 2.78 7.71
CA ASP A 75 4.37 1.38 7.32
C ASP A 75 2.93 1.03 6.90
N ILE A 76 2.82 0.51 5.68
CA ILE A 76 1.62 -0.11 5.13
C ILE A 76 1.71 -1.61 5.40
N THR A 77 0.88 -2.10 6.30
CA THR A 77 0.83 -3.50 6.71
C THR A 77 -0.30 -4.22 5.98
N LEU A 78 0.00 -5.37 5.38
CA LEU A 78 -0.97 -6.26 4.76
C LEU A 78 -1.64 -7.11 5.85
N LEU A 79 -2.97 -6.99 5.96
CA LEU A 79 -3.79 -7.75 6.91
C LEU A 79 -4.36 -9.02 6.29
N GLN A 80 -4.57 -9.02 4.97
CA GLN A 80 -5.16 -10.13 4.23
C GLN A 80 -4.44 -10.32 2.89
N GLU A 81 -4.04 -11.57 2.62
CA GLU A 81 -3.43 -12.02 1.37
C GLU A 81 -4.49 -12.49 0.36
#